data_AF-A0A1G8RQ56-F1
#
_entry.id   AF-A0A1G8RQ56-F1
#
_cell.length_a   1.000
_cell.length_b   1.000
_cell.length_c   1.000
_cell.angle_alpha   90.00
_cell.angle_beta   90.00
_cell.angle_gamma   90.00
#
_symmetry.space_group_name_H-M   'P 1'
#
loop_
_entity.id
_entity.type
_entity.pdbx_description
1 polymer ?
#
loop_
_entity_poly.entity_id
_entity_poly.type
_entity_poly.pdbx_seq_one_letter_code
_entity_poly.pdbx_strand_id
1 'polypeptide(L)'
;MSKENEKLLAVKKSCKGVKIVSLILLITTIVATILALASGIIMTAGSSKIDPYIKQAQAEGNTDVDIMYHGMKIGRVDLPDPDNWHSDVPAIQEKFDEGSISFVFGLYLFIVFGILVFTTIVLALFYSVFDIIVKEETPFSDKVIRRLLISLILVDLILGGTIGWGFTILGGFVTWAIITIMQYGKELQIQSDETL
;
A
#
# COMPACT_ATOMS: atom_id res chain seq x y z
N MET A 1 26.74 -5.37 32.60
CA MET A 1 26.22 -4.52 31.51
C MET A 1 25.60 -3.28 32.13
N SER A 2 25.87 -2.07 31.63
CA SER A 2 25.19 -0.86 32.09
C SER A 2 23.72 -0.87 31.60
N LYS A 3 22.81 -0.21 32.33
CA LYS A 3 21.40 -0.06 31.93
C LYS A 3 21.22 0.61 30.56
N GLU A 4 22.20 1.40 30.12
CA GLU A 4 22.20 2.05 28.79
C GLU A 4 22.43 1.03 27.67
N ASN A 5 23.34 0.07 27.86
CA ASN A 5 23.58 -0.99 26.88
C ASN A 5 22.33 -1.87 26.69
N GLU A 6 21.54 -2.11 27.73
CA GLU A 6 20.27 -2.86 27.63
C GLU A 6 19.20 -2.10 26.83
N LYS A 7 19.04 -0.79 27.07
CA LYS A 7 18.10 0.06 26.32
C LYS A 7 18.45 0.11 24.84
N LEU A 8 19.73 0.24 24.51
CA LEU A 8 20.20 0.30 23.13
C LEU A 8 19.98 -1.03 22.39
N LEU A 9 20.19 -2.15 23.09
CA LEU A 9 19.88 -3.50 22.58
C LEU A 9 18.38 -3.68 22.31
N ALA A 10 17.51 -3.15 23.18
CA ALA A 10 16.07 -3.19 22.98
C ALA A 10 15.65 -2.43 21.72
N VAL A 11 16.19 -1.22 21.49
CA VAL A 11 15.93 -0.44 20.27
C VAL A 11 16.42 -1.17 19.02
N LYS A 12 17.64 -1.73 19.04
CA LYS A 12 18.17 -2.55 17.94
C LYS A 12 17.28 -3.75 17.62
N LYS A 13 16.75 -4.43 18.65
CA LYS A 13 15.82 -5.56 18.49
C LYS A 13 14.51 -5.11 17.86
N SER A 14 13.96 -3.96 18.29
CA SER A 14 12.76 -3.38 17.69
C SER A 14 12.95 -3.04 16.22
N CYS A 15 14.07 -2.39 15.84
CA CYS A 15 14.37 -2.09 14.43
C CYS A 15 14.46 -3.36 13.57
N LYS A 16 15.09 -4.43 14.08
CA LYS A 16 15.11 -5.74 13.41
C LYS A 16 13.71 -6.34 13.28
N GLY A 17 12.89 -6.24 14.33
CA GLY A 17 11.49 -6.69 14.31
C GLY A 17 10.66 -5.96 13.23
N VAL A 18 10.75 -4.63 13.20
CA VAL A 18 10.05 -3.80 12.20
C VAL A 18 10.52 -4.13 10.78
N LYS A 19 11.83 -4.35 10.57
CA LYS A 19 12.35 -4.81 9.26
C LYS A 19 11.68 -6.11 8.81
N ILE A 20 11.59 -7.10 9.69
CA ILE A 20 11.00 -8.42 9.36
C ILE A 20 9.51 -8.27 9.06
N VAL A 21 8.77 -7.56 9.92
CA VAL A 21 7.33 -7.31 9.72
C VAL A 21 7.09 -6.58 8.40
N SER A 22 7.89 -5.54 8.11
CA SER A 22 7.79 -4.78 6.85
C SER A 22 8.06 -5.66 5.64
N LEU A 23 9.02 -6.60 5.73
CA LEU A 23 9.31 -7.54 4.65
C LEU A 23 8.15 -8.51 4.40
N ILE A 24 7.57 -9.07 5.47
CA ILE A 24 6.43 -9.98 5.38
C ILE A 24 5.25 -9.25 4.72
N LEU A 25 4.90 -8.06 5.22
CA LEU A 25 3.84 -7.24 4.65
C LEU A 25 4.12 -6.91 3.19
N LEU A 26 5.34 -6.50 2.85
CA LEU A 26 5.74 -6.21 1.47
C LEU A 26 5.50 -7.41 0.54
N ILE A 27 5.96 -8.61 0.93
CA ILE A 27 5.76 -9.83 0.14
C ILE A 27 4.28 -10.13 -0.04
N THR A 28 3.49 -10.05 1.04
CA THR A 28 2.05 -10.29 0.99
C THR A 28 1.34 -9.29 0.07
N THR A 29 1.68 -8.01 0.12
CA THR A 29 1.09 -6.98 -0.75
C THR A 29 1.50 -7.17 -2.20
N ILE A 30 2.72 -7.61 -2.49
CA ILE A 30 3.15 -7.94 -3.87
C ILE A 30 2.28 -9.08 -4.43
N VAL A 31 2.06 -10.14 -3.65
CA VAL A 31 1.20 -11.25 -4.07
C VAL A 31 -0.23 -10.78 -4.32
N ALA A 32 -0.80 -9.98 -3.39
CA ALA A 32 -2.14 -9.42 -3.55
C ALA A 32 -2.26 -8.52 -4.80
N THR A 33 -1.22 -7.72 -5.08
CA THR A 33 -1.14 -6.87 -6.29
C THR A 33 -1.24 -7.71 -7.56
N ILE A 34 -0.46 -8.79 -7.65
CA ILE A 34 -0.46 -9.68 -8.82
C ILE A 34 -1.83 -10.35 -8.99
N LEU A 35 -2.44 -10.81 -7.89
CA LEU A 35 -3.77 -11.41 -7.93
C LEU A 35 -4.83 -10.41 -8.39
N ALA A 36 -4.84 -9.19 -7.86
CA ALA A 36 -5.78 -8.14 -8.27
C ALA A 36 -5.66 -7.83 -9.77
N LEU A 37 -4.42 -7.74 -10.28
CA LEU A 37 -4.17 -7.53 -11.71
C LEU A 37 -4.70 -8.69 -12.57
N ALA A 38 -4.36 -9.92 -12.21
CA ALA A 38 -4.78 -11.10 -12.95
C ALA A 38 -6.32 -11.23 -12.96
N SER A 39 -6.96 -11.04 -11.81
CA SER A 39 -8.42 -11.05 -11.69
C SER A 39 -9.08 -9.93 -12.49
N GLY A 40 -8.54 -8.71 -12.49
CA GLY A 40 -9.05 -7.60 -13.30
C GLY A 40 -9.00 -7.89 -14.80
N ILE A 41 -7.88 -8.46 -15.29
CA ILE A 41 -7.72 -8.87 -16.69
C ILE A 41 -8.71 -9.98 -17.04
N ILE A 42 -8.86 -11.01 -16.19
CA ILE A 42 -9.77 -12.13 -16.44
C ILE A 42 -11.23 -11.64 -16.51
N MET A 43 -11.64 -10.74 -15.62
CA MET A 43 -13.00 -10.21 -15.58
C MET A 43 -13.32 -9.35 -16.81
N THR A 44 -12.38 -8.49 -17.22
CA THR A 44 -12.57 -7.63 -18.40
C THR A 44 -12.50 -8.41 -19.72
N ALA A 45 -11.55 -9.33 -19.87
CA ALA A 45 -11.40 -10.11 -21.10
C ALA A 45 -12.42 -11.26 -21.23
N GLY A 46 -12.92 -11.76 -20.10
CA GLY A 46 -13.88 -12.86 -20.01
C GLY A 46 -15.34 -12.43 -20.03
N SER A 47 -15.65 -11.15 -20.24
CA SER A 47 -17.00 -10.58 -20.14
C SER A 47 -18.05 -11.37 -20.93
N SER A 48 -17.74 -11.77 -22.16
CA SER A 48 -18.65 -12.57 -23.02
C SER A 48 -19.06 -13.92 -22.44
N LYS A 49 -18.24 -14.51 -21.57
CA LYS A 49 -18.53 -15.78 -20.90
C LYS A 49 -19.10 -15.59 -19.51
N ILE A 50 -18.69 -14.55 -18.80
CA ILE A 50 -19.02 -14.34 -17.38
C ILE A 50 -20.36 -13.59 -17.23
N ASP A 51 -20.62 -12.59 -18.07
CA ASP A 51 -21.84 -11.77 -17.99
C ASP A 51 -23.15 -12.58 -18.08
N PRO A 52 -23.29 -13.61 -18.95
CA PRO A 52 -24.50 -14.43 -18.99
C PRO A 52 -24.77 -15.17 -17.67
N TYR A 53 -23.73 -15.68 -17.00
CA TYR A 53 -23.90 -16.36 -15.71
C TYR A 53 -24.29 -15.38 -14.60
N ILE A 54 -23.71 -14.17 -14.60
CA ILE A 54 -24.05 -13.13 -13.62
C ILE A 54 -25.50 -12.65 -13.83
N LYS A 55 -25.89 -12.39 -15.09
CA LYS A 55 -27.26 -11.97 -15.43
C LYS A 55 -28.29 -13.06 -15.10
N GLN A 56 -27.94 -14.33 -15.32
CA GLN A 56 -28.78 -15.46 -14.90
C GLN A 56 -28.93 -15.51 -13.37
N ALA A 57 -27.85 -15.36 -12.61
CA ALA A 57 -27.90 -15.34 -11.15
C ALA A 57 -28.74 -14.16 -10.61
N GLN A 58 -28.64 -12.98 -11.22
CA GLN A 58 -29.50 -11.83 -10.88
C GLN A 58 -30.97 -12.10 -11.18
N ALA A 59 -31.28 -12.70 -12.33
CA ALA A 59 -32.66 -13.04 -12.71
C ALA A 59 -33.30 -14.07 -11.76
N GLU A 60 -32.49 -14.93 -11.15
CA GLU A 60 -32.91 -15.89 -10.12
C GLU A 60 -33.12 -15.24 -8.73
N GLY A 61 -32.96 -13.91 -8.62
CA GLY A 61 -33.16 -13.14 -7.39
C GLY A 61 -31.94 -13.07 -6.47
N ASN A 62 -30.78 -13.57 -6.92
CA ASN A 62 -29.53 -13.41 -6.21
C ASN A 62 -28.90 -12.06 -6.59
N THR A 63 -29.26 -11.01 -5.84
CA THR A 63 -28.61 -9.69 -5.91
C THR A 63 -27.19 -9.69 -5.34
N ASP A 64 -26.81 -10.81 -4.71
CA ASP A 64 -25.58 -10.98 -3.96
C ASP A 64 -24.79 -12.15 -4.56
N VAL A 65 -23.51 -11.94 -4.84
CA VAL A 65 -22.61 -13.06 -5.16
C VAL A 65 -21.98 -13.52 -3.86
N ASP A 66 -22.38 -14.71 -3.42
CA ASP A 66 -21.74 -15.38 -2.29
C ASP A 66 -20.39 -15.92 -2.76
N ILE A 67 -19.30 -15.33 -2.26
CA ILE A 67 -17.97 -15.88 -2.49
C ILE A 67 -17.87 -17.13 -1.62
N MET A 68 -17.94 -18.30 -2.24
CA MET A 68 -17.75 -19.57 -1.55
C MET A 68 -16.33 -20.09 -1.74
N TYR A 69 -15.64 -20.40 -0.64
CA TYR A 69 -14.39 -21.14 -0.67
C TYR A 69 -14.60 -22.46 0.08
N HIS A 70 -14.49 -23.59 -0.63
CA HIS A 70 -14.72 -24.93 -0.07
C HIS A 70 -16.06 -25.07 0.69
N GLY A 71 -17.14 -24.49 0.15
CA GLY A 71 -18.49 -24.57 0.73
C GLY A 71 -18.73 -23.63 1.92
N MET A 72 -17.74 -22.82 2.31
CA MET A 72 -17.92 -21.75 3.29
C MET A 72 -18.12 -20.42 2.58
N LYS A 73 -19.21 -19.70 2.92
CA LYS A 73 -19.44 -18.31 2.50
C LYS A 73 -18.40 -17.42 3.19
N ILE A 74 -17.39 -16.99 2.43
CA ILE A 74 -16.29 -16.15 2.92
C ILE A 74 -16.55 -14.64 2.71
N GLY A 75 -17.62 -14.29 2.00
CA GLY A 75 -18.04 -12.90 1.83
C GLY A 75 -19.32 -12.79 1.00
N ARG A 76 -19.95 -11.62 1.10
CA ARG A 76 -21.04 -11.16 0.24
C ARG A 76 -20.52 -9.95 -0.54
N VAL A 77 -20.69 -9.96 -1.85
CA VAL A 77 -20.41 -8.80 -2.69
C VAL A 77 -21.71 -8.37 -3.34
N ASP A 78 -22.13 -7.16 -3.03
CA ASP A 78 -23.28 -6.53 -3.69
C ASP A 78 -22.92 -6.30 -5.15
N LEU A 79 -23.81 -6.70 -6.06
CA LEU A 79 -23.58 -6.50 -7.48
C LEU A 79 -23.65 -5.00 -7.79
N PRO A 80 -22.64 -4.43 -8.46
CA PRO A 80 -22.65 -3.03 -8.83
C PRO A 80 -23.75 -2.79 -9.84
N ASP A 81 -24.54 -1.73 -9.62
CA ASP A 81 -25.57 -1.26 -10.54
C ASP A 81 -24.91 -0.39 -11.62
N PRO A 82 -24.76 -0.89 -12.88
CA PRO A 82 -24.07 -0.18 -13.94
C PRO A 82 -24.79 1.11 -14.37
N ASP A 83 -26.12 1.20 -14.14
CA ASP A 83 -26.96 2.31 -14.60
C ASP A 83 -26.62 3.64 -13.90
N ASN A 84 -25.94 3.58 -12.76
CA ASN A 84 -25.49 4.75 -12.01
C ASN A 84 -24.06 5.21 -12.35
N TRP A 85 -23.38 4.55 -13.29
CA TRP A 85 -21.98 4.82 -13.62
C TRP A 85 -21.87 5.58 -14.95
N HIS A 86 -21.36 6.81 -14.87
CA HIS A 86 -21.08 7.64 -16.05
C HIS A 86 -19.58 7.87 -16.20
N SER A 87 -19.08 7.74 -17.43
CA SER A 87 -17.70 8.05 -17.79
C SER A 87 -17.65 9.07 -18.93
N ASP A 88 -16.79 10.08 -18.78
CA ASP A 88 -16.50 11.05 -19.86
C ASP A 88 -15.71 10.40 -21.02
N VAL A 89 -15.26 9.15 -20.86
CA VAL A 89 -14.53 8.39 -21.88
C VAL A 89 -15.52 7.56 -22.69
N PRO A 90 -15.73 7.84 -23.99
CA PRO A 90 -16.78 7.18 -24.79
C PRO A 90 -16.66 5.66 -24.85
N ALA A 91 -15.44 5.13 -24.91
CA ALA A 91 -15.19 3.68 -24.96
C ALA A 91 -15.53 2.96 -23.64
N ILE A 92 -15.48 3.68 -22.51
CA ILE A 92 -15.87 3.14 -21.20
C ILE A 92 -17.39 3.25 -21.04
N GLN A 93 -17.99 4.35 -21.50
CA GLN A 93 -19.44 4.53 -21.47
C GLN A 93 -20.17 3.48 -22.32
N GLU A 94 -19.68 3.17 -23.52
CA GLU A 94 -20.26 2.11 -24.38
C GLU A 94 -20.31 0.75 -23.64
N LYS A 95 -19.29 0.45 -22.84
CA LYS A 95 -19.24 -0.80 -22.04
C LYS A 95 -20.17 -0.78 -20.83
N PHE A 96 -20.45 0.39 -20.27
CA PHE A 96 -21.48 0.55 -19.24
C PHE A 96 -22.89 0.45 -19.84
N ASP A 97 -23.13 1.07 -20.99
CA ASP A 97 -24.40 1.02 -21.72
C ASP A 97 -24.74 -0.40 -22.22
N GLU A 98 -23.73 -1.22 -22.52
CA GLU A 98 -23.87 -2.67 -22.79
C GLU A 98 -24.32 -3.49 -21.56
N GLY A 99 -24.31 -2.89 -20.36
CA GLY A 99 -24.65 -3.55 -19.09
C GLY A 99 -23.70 -4.71 -18.76
N SER A 100 -22.40 -4.56 -19.07
CA SER A 100 -21.39 -5.58 -18.77
C SER A 100 -20.93 -5.47 -17.31
N ILE A 101 -21.55 -6.27 -16.44
CA ILE A 101 -21.25 -6.29 -15.00
C ILE A 101 -19.80 -6.76 -14.74
N SER A 102 -19.29 -7.71 -15.56
CA SER A 102 -17.90 -8.18 -15.46
C SER A 102 -16.89 -7.08 -15.77
N PHE A 103 -17.23 -6.16 -16.69
CA PHE A 103 -16.38 -5.02 -16.98
C PHE A 103 -16.30 -4.05 -15.79
N VAL A 104 -17.42 -3.76 -15.14
CA VAL A 104 -17.47 -2.91 -13.92
C VAL A 104 -16.62 -3.52 -12.80
N PHE A 105 -16.78 -4.83 -12.53
CA PHE A 105 -15.95 -5.54 -11.55
C PHE A 105 -14.47 -5.53 -11.92
N GLY A 106 -14.15 -5.74 -13.20
CA GLY A 106 -12.79 -5.67 -13.71
C GLY A 106 -12.16 -4.29 -13.47
N LEU A 107 -12.91 -3.22 -13.74
CA LEU A 107 -12.47 -1.84 -13.52
C LEU A 107 -12.24 -1.56 -12.02
N TYR A 108 -13.13 -2.03 -11.15
CA TYR A 108 -12.93 -1.95 -9.70
C TYR A 108 -11.64 -2.68 -9.25
N LEU A 109 -11.38 -3.88 -9.77
CA LEU A 109 -10.16 -4.62 -9.48
C LEU A 109 -8.91 -3.90 -9.99
N PHE A 110 -8.97 -3.18 -11.12
CA PHE A 110 -7.87 -2.34 -11.57
C PHE A 110 -7.62 -1.13 -10.64
N ILE A 111 -8.66 -0.53 -10.07
CA ILE A 111 -8.52 0.52 -9.05
C ILE A 111 -7.84 -0.03 -7.81
N VAL A 112 -8.32 -1.18 -7.30
CA VAL A 112 -7.71 -1.88 -6.15
C VAL A 112 -6.25 -2.24 -6.43
N PHE A 113 -5.95 -2.75 -7.62
CA PHE A 113 -4.58 -2.99 -8.07
C PHE A 113 -3.73 -1.73 -7.98
N GLY A 114 -4.21 -0.59 -8.49
CA GLY A 114 -3.50 0.69 -8.37
C GLY A 114 -3.17 1.06 -6.93
N ILE A 115 -4.14 0.96 -6.02
CA ILE A 115 -3.95 1.23 -4.58
C ILE A 115 -2.90 0.29 -3.97
N LEU A 116 -2.94 -1.00 -4.32
CA LEU A 116 -1.98 -1.99 -3.83
C LEU A 116 -0.55 -1.74 -4.34
N VAL A 117 -0.40 -1.26 -5.58
CA VAL A 117 0.91 -0.83 -6.13
C VAL A 117 1.48 0.31 -5.30
N PHE A 118 0.69 1.35 -5.01
CA PHE A 118 1.14 2.47 -4.18
C PHE A 118 1.52 2.00 -2.77
N THR A 119 0.69 1.16 -2.15
CA THR A 119 0.96 0.58 -0.83
C THR A 119 2.27 -0.23 -0.83
N THR A 120 2.52 -1.01 -1.88
CA THR A 120 3.76 -1.79 -2.06
C THR A 120 4.99 -0.88 -2.09
N ILE A 121 4.93 0.23 -2.84
CA ILE A 121 6.02 1.21 -2.93
C ILE A 121 6.33 1.79 -1.55
N VAL A 122 5.29 2.20 -0.81
CA VAL A 122 5.45 2.76 0.54
C VAL A 122 6.10 1.75 1.49
N LEU A 123 5.62 0.50 1.50
CA LEU A 123 6.22 -0.57 2.32
C LEU A 123 7.68 -0.87 1.94
N ALA A 124 8.00 -0.83 0.65
CA ALA A 124 9.38 -1.02 0.17
C ALA A 124 10.31 0.11 0.65
N LEU A 125 9.83 1.35 0.70
CA LEU A 125 10.57 2.48 1.25
C LEU A 125 10.82 2.34 2.75
N PHE A 126 9.79 1.93 3.52
CA PHE A 126 9.94 1.64 4.96
C PHE A 126 10.95 0.53 5.20
N TYR A 127 10.79 -0.61 4.52
CA TYR A 127 11.74 -1.73 4.61
C TYR A 127 13.16 -1.27 4.33
N SER A 128 13.35 -0.47 3.28
CA SER A 128 14.68 0.02 2.90
C SER A 128 15.34 0.90 3.97
N VAL A 129 14.58 1.72 4.70
CA VAL A 129 15.11 2.54 5.80
C VAL A 129 15.58 1.65 6.94
N PHE A 130 14.72 0.72 7.39
CA PHE A 130 15.06 -0.18 8.49
C PHE A 130 16.18 -1.16 8.14
N ASP A 131 16.30 -1.57 6.87
CA ASP A 131 17.42 -2.38 6.41
C ASP A 131 18.76 -1.65 6.57
N ILE A 132 18.81 -0.35 6.24
CA ILE A 132 20.02 0.46 6.43
C ILE A 132 20.31 0.68 7.92
N ILE A 133 19.29 0.97 8.74
CA ILE A 133 19.46 1.13 10.21
C ILE A 133 20.08 -0.13 10.82
N VAL A 134 19.61 -1.32 10.40
CA VAL A 134 20.15 -2.60 10.89
C VAL A 134 21.57 -2.84 10.40
N LYS A 135 21.93 -2.40 9.19
CA LYS A 135 23.28 -2.54 8.61
C LYS A 135 24.30 -1.59 9.23
N GLU A 136 23.92 -0.35 9.48
CA GLU A 136 24.80 0.68 10.06
C GLU A 136 24.87 0.61 11.59
N GLU A 137 24.04 -0.24 12.22
CA GLU A 137 23.93 -0.42 13.67
C GLU A 137 23.57 0.84 14.49
N THR A 138 23.43 2.00 13.85
CA THR A 138 22.95 3.25 14.43
C THR A 138 21.89 3.87 13.51
N PRO A 139 20.80 4.42 14.07
CA PRO A 139 19.84 5.20 13.29
C PRO A 139 20.39 6.58 12.90
N PHE A 140 21.47 7.07 13.51
CA PHE A 140 21.98 8.44 13.34
C PHE A 140 23.10 8.57 12.29
N SER A 141 23.29 7.56 11.44
CA SER A 141 24.23 7.63 10.31
C SER A 141 23.70 8.55 9.20
N ASP A 142 24.59 9.30 8.54
CA ASP A 142 24.25 10.15 7.39
C ASP A 142 23.53 9.37 6.28
N LYS A 143 23.91 8.09 6.10
CA LYS A 143 23.25 7.22 5.12
C LYS A 143 21.79 6.94 5.49
N VAL A 144 21.51 6.72 6.78
CA VAL A 144 20.15 6.49 7.28
C VAL A 144 19.32 7.76 7.12
N ILE A 145 19.83 8.90 7.58
CA ILE A 145 19.11 10.18 7.52
C ILE A 145 18.78 10.54 6.07
N ARG A 146 19.75 10.41 5.15
CA ARG A 146 19.53 10.68 3.73
C ARG A 146 18.51 9.71 3.12
N ARG A 147 18.55 8.43 3.46
CA ARG A 147 17.56 7.47 2.96
C ARG A 147 16.16 7.76 3.51
N LEU A 148 16.06 8.05 4.81
CA LEU A 148 14.81 8.41 5.47
C LEU A 148 14.19 9.66 4.83
N LEU A 149 14.99 10.70 4.57
CA LEU A 149 14.53 11.90 3.87
C LEU A 149 13.95 11.57 2.49
N ILE A 150 14.68 10.80 1.68
CA ILE A 150 14.21 10.39 0.34
C ILE A 150 12.90 9.61 0.44
N SER A 151 12.82 8.65 1.38
CA SER A 151 11.61 7.86 1.59
C SER A 151 10.41 8.73 2.00
N LEU A 152 10.60 9.68 2.91
CA LEU A 152 9.55 10.58 3.38
C LEU A 152 9.06 11.52 2.27
N ILE A 153 9.98 12.12 1.51
CA ILE A 153 9.62 12.96 0.34
C ILE A 153 8.80 12.16 -0.68
N LEU A 154 9.20 10.91 -0.97
CA LEU A 154 8.45 10.07 -1.91
C LEU A 154 7.05 9.74 -1.38
N VAL A 155 6.90 9.48 -0.08
CA VAL A 155 5.58 9.27 0.55
C VAL A 155 4.74 10.54 0.45
N ASP A 156 5.31 11.72 0.73
CA ASP A 156 4.62 13.00 0.65
C ASP A 156 4.14 13.33 -0.77
N LEU A 157 4.94 12.98 -1.79
CA LEU A 157 4.56 13.11 -3.20
C LEU A 157 3.42 12.16 -3.59
N ILE A 158 3.46 10.91 -3.13
CA ILE A 158 2.38 9.94 -3.37
C ILE A 158 1.08 10.41 -2.69
N LEU A 159 1.16 10.89 -1.45
CA LEU A 159 0.01 11.44 -0.73
C LEU A 159 -0.55 12.68 -1.44
N GLY A 160 0.32 13.54 -1.98
CA GLY A 160 -0.09 14.70 -2.75
C GLY A 160 -0.84 14.37 -4.02
N GLY A 161 -0.38 13.35 -4.74
CA GLY A 161 -1.05 12.87 -5.96
C GLY A 161 -2.36 12.14 -5.71
N THR A 162 -2.59 11.62 -4.50
CA THR A 162 -3.76 10.75 -4.19
C THR A 162 -4.84 11.46 -3.37
N ILE A 163 -4.46 12.18 -2.31
CA ILE A 163 -5.38 12.82 -1.36
C ILE A 163 -5.36 14.35 -1.53
N GLY A 164 -4.31 14.89 -2.17
CA GLY A 164 -4.17 16.31 -2.51
C GLY A 164 -3.06 17.03 -1.75
N TRP A 165 -2.72 18.23 -2.24
CA TRP A 165 -1.57 19.01 -1.77
C TRP A 165 -1.61 19.48 -0.32
N GLY A 166 -2.81 19.58 0.28
CA GLY A 166 -2.94 19.94 1.70
C GLY A 166 -2.25 18.93 2.62
N PHE A 167 -2.37 17.63 2.31
CA PHE A 167 -1.68 16.57 3.05
C PHE A 167 -0.18 16.56 2.80
N THR A 168 0.27 16.95 1.61
CA THR A 168 1.71 17.09 1.31
C THR A 168 2.38 18.18 2.13
N ILE A 169 1.69 19.30 2.38
CA ILE A 169 2.24 20.39 3.21
C ILE A 169 2.42 19.91 4.65
N LEU A 170 1.41 19.24 5.21
CA LEU A 170 1.48 18.64 6.55
C LEU A 170 2.56 17.56 6.62
N GLY A 171 2.61 16.68 5.61
CA GLY A 171 3.65 15.66 5.46
C GLY A 171 5.04 16.27 5.43
N GLY A 172 5.26 17.32 4.63
CA GLY A 172 6.52 18.05 4.56
C GLY A 172 6.93 18.65 5.91
N PHE A 173 5.98 19.18 6.70
CA PHE A 173 6.26 19.65 8.05
C PHE A 173 6.69 18.51 8.99
N VAL A 174 6.00 17.37 8.94
CA VAL A 174 6.37 16.16 9.71
C VAL A 174 7.74 15.64 9.27
N THR A 175 8.01 15.61 7.97
CA THR A 175 9.29 15.22 7.38
C THR A 175 10.41 16.11 7.90
N TRP A 176 10.22 17.43 7.90
CA TRP A 176 11.17 18.39 8.46
C TRP A 176 11.43 18.16 9.96
N ALA A 177 10.37 17.94 10.74
CA ALA A 177 10.49 17.68 12.18
C ALA A 177 11.27 16.38 12.46
N ILE A 178 10.95 15.29 11.77
CA ILE A 178 11.64 14.00 11.91
C ILE A 178 13.12 14.14 11.58
N ILE A 179 13.47 14.79 10.46
CA ILE A 179 14.86 14.95 10.05
C ILE A 179 15.64 15.83 11.02
N THR A 180 15.03 16.88 11.55
CA THR A 180 15.64 17.73 12.57
C THR A 180 15.96 16.94 13.84
N ILE A 181 15.04 16.08 14.31
CA ILE A 181 15.27 15.20 15.47
C ILE A 181 16.42 14.23 15.20
N MET A 182 16.48 13.66 13.99
CA MET A 182 17.53 12.70 13.62
C MET A 182 18.91 13.38 13.54
N GLN A 183 18.98 14.59 12.99
CA GLN A 183 20.23 15.39 12.97
C GLN A 183 20.67 15.78 14.37
N TYR A 184 19.75 16.22 15.23
CA TYR A 184 20.05 16.51 16.63
C TYR A 184 20.58 15.28 17.37
N GLY A 185 19.96 14.10 17.17
CA GLY A 185 20.44 12.84 17.75
C GLY A 185 21.83 12.44 17.26
N LYS A 186 22.15 12.71 15.99
CA LYS A 186 23.51 12.50 15.44
C LYS A 186 24.54 13.38 16.15
N GLU A 187 24.27 14.67 16.32
CA GLU A 187 25.19 15.59 17.01
C GLU A 187 25.43 15.18 18.47
N LEU A 188 24.38 14.75 19.18
CA LEU A 188 24.53 14.21 20.54
C LEU A 188 25.41 12.96 20.57
N GLN A 189 25.28 12.07 19.58
CA GLN A 189 26.12 10.87 19.50
C GLN A 189 27.59 11.23 19.28
N ILE A 190 27.87 12.20 18.39
CA ILE A 190 29.24 12.68 18.13
C ILE A 190 29.85 13.28 19.41
N GLN A 191 29.13 14.16 20.10
CA GLN A 191 29.62 14.78 21.35
C GLN A 191 29.89 13.74 22.45
N SER A 192 29.05 12.70 22.54
CA SER A 192 29.27 11.62 23.50
C SER A 192 30.50 10.77 23.15
N ASP A 193 30.76 10.53 21.87
CA ASP A 193 31.92 9.76 21.41
C ASP A 193 33.23 10.56 21.55
N GLU A 194 33.18 11.89 21.45
CA GLU A 194 34.35 12.78 21.64
C GLU A 194 34.73 13.05 23.11
N THR A 195 33.82 12.77 24.06
CA THR A 195 34.02 13.03 25.49
C THR A 195 34.45 11.79 26.31
N LEU A 196 34.56 10.63 25.67
CA LEU A 196 35.04 9.34 26.22
C LEU A 196 36.48 9.05 25.79
#